data_AF-A0A5Q3S1M4-F1
#
_entry.id   AF-A0A5Q3S1M4-F1
#
_cell.length_a   1.000
_cell.length_b   1.000
_cell.length_c   1.000
_cell.angle_alpha   90.00
_cell.angle_beta   90.00
_cell.angle_gamma   90.00
#
_symmetry.space_group_name_H-M   'P 1'
#
loop_
_entity.id
_entity.type
_entity.pdbx_description
1 polymer ?
#
loop_
_entity_poly.entity_id
_entity_poly.type
_entity_poly.pdbx_seq_one_letter_code
_entity_poly.pdbx_strand_id
1 'polypeptide(L)'
;MQNDVYDYTSTGSAVQKNTVLQKTYRLLGLSFIPAMAGAFISSKMGFSIYSILGGGWMATIAFFVFFYAMVFMIEKNRYSNTGVTLLMVFTFGMGVLISPLLQYALGMSNGAQIVGIAAAMTAAVFFTMSAMARRTNINMSSLGRFLTVGAVILMIAVVANLFMQIPALSLTISAGFVLFSSLLIMFQVRQVIDGGEDSHISAALTIFISLYNIFSSLLHLLLALGGDD
;
A
#
# COMPACT_ATOMS: atom_id res chain seq x y z
N MET A 1 -19.74 -6.07 -50.43
CA MET A 1 -18.68 -5.33 -49.71
C MET A 1 -19.25 -5.02 -48.34
N GLN A 2 -18.85 -5.79 -47.33
CA GLN A 2 -19.33 -5.63 -45.96
C GLN A 2 -18.49 -4.50 -45.37
N ASN A 3 -19.10 -3.34 -45.17
CA ASN A 3 -18.42 -2.21 -44.58
C ASN A 3 -18.13 -2.57 -43.12
N ASP A 4 -16.86 -2.83 -42.80
CA ASP A 4 -16.37 -2.88 -41.43
C ASP A 4 -16.59 -1.49 -40.83
N VAL A 5 -17.71 -1.33 -40.14
CA VAL A 5 -17.96 -0.18 -39.29
C VAL A 5 -16.92 -0.31 -38.17
N TYR A 6 -15.81 0.42 -38.31
CA TYR A 6 -14.83 0.58 -37.25
C TYR A 6 -15.58 1.09 -36.01
N ASP A 7 -15.71 0.24 -34.99
CA ASP A 7 -16.35 0.57 -33.73
C ASP A 7 -15.40 1.49 -32.93
N TYR A 8 -15.46 2.79 -33.25
CA TYR A 8 -14.69 3.85 -32.59
C TYR A 8 -14.98 3.91 -31.08
N THR A 9 -16.15 3.44 -30.66
CA THR A 9 -16.61 3.38 -29.27
C THR A 9 -15.81 2.35 -28.45
N SER A 10 -15.56 1.17 -29.03
CA SER A 10 -14.71 0.12 -28.41
C SER A 10 -13.25 0.55 -28.33
N THR A 11 -12.74 1.18 -29.40
CA THR A 11 -11.35 1.68 -29.46
C THR A 11 -11.11 2.82 -28.46
N GLY A 12 -12.05 3.78 -28.36
CA GLY A 12 -11.97 4.88 -27.40
C GLY A 12 -11.99 4.41 -25.94
N SER A 13 -12.82 3.41 -25.62
CA SER A 13 -12.91 2.82 -24.28
C SER A 13 -11.62 2.08 -23.88
N ALA A 14 -11.00 1.35 -24.81
CA ALA A 14 -9.72 0.68 -24.56
C ALA A 14 -8.56 1.68 -24.35
N VAL A 15 -8.54 2.78 -25.11
CA VAL A 15 -7.55 3.86 -24.99
C VAL A 15 -7.67 4.57 -23.63
N GLN A 16 -8.91 4.82 -23.16
CA GLN A 16 -9.16 5.45 -21.87
C GLN A 16 -8.66 4.58 -20.70
N LYS A 17 -8.94 3.27 -20.73
CA LYS A 17 -8.48 2.30 -19.71
C LYS A 17 -6.95 2.22 -19.61
N ASN A 18 -6.27 2.12 -20.75
CA ASN A 18 -4.81 2.08 -20.78
C ASN A 18 -4.18 3.38 -20.25
N THR A 19 -4.83 4.53 -20.50
CA THR A 19 -4.39 5.84 -20.01
C THR A 19 -4.47 5.93 -18.48
N VAL A 20 -5.57 5.46 -17.87
CA VAL A 20 -5.72 5.46 -16.39
C VAL A 20 -4.65 4.58 -15.75
N LEU A 21 -4.42 3.39 -16.29
CA LEU A 21 -3.41 2.45 -15.77
C LEU A 21 -1.99 3.06 -15.82
N GLN A 22 -1.62 3.67 -16.95
CA GLN A 22 -0.31 4.31 -17.11
C GLN A 22 -0.13 5.49 -16.15
N LYS A 23 -1.16 6.34 -16.01
CA LYS A 23 -1.13 7.46 -15.06
C LYS A 23 -1.03 6.97 -13.62
N THR A 24 -1.72 5.88 -13.29
CA THR A 24 -1.66 5.25 -11.96
C THR A 24 -0.24 4.81 -11.64
N TYR A 25 0.43 4.09 -12.54
CA TYR A 25 1.80 3.64 -12.29
C TYR A 25 2.83 4.77 -12.26
N ARG A 26 2.65 5.82 -13.07
CA ARG A 26 3.49 7.02 -13.01
C ARG A 26 3.32 7.76 -11.69
N LEU A 27 2.09 7.98 -11.23
CA LEU A 27 1.81 8.59 -9.94
C LEU A 27 2.35 7.75 -8.79
N LEU A 28 2.17 6.42 -8.85
CA LEU A 28 2.68 5.49 -7.87
C LEU A 28 4.21 5.57 -7.77
N GLY A 29 4.91 5.53 -8.91
CA GLY A 29 6.36 5.69 -8.97
C GLY A 29 6.83 7.03 -8.39
N LEU A 30 6.14 8.13 -8.74
CA LEU A 30 6.44 9.45 -8.22
C LEU A 30 6.22 9.53 -6.70
N SER A 31 5.21 8.83 -6.18
CA SER A 31 4.87 8.79 -4.75
C SER A 31 5.93 8.09 -3.87
N PHE A 32 6.79 7.25 -4.45
CA PHE A 32 7.90 6.67 -3.70
C PHE A 32 8.99 7.69 -3.35
N ILE A 33 9.15 8.74 -4.15
CA ILE A 33 10.13 9.81 -3.88
C ILE A 33 9.85 10.51 -2.54
N PRO A 34 8.65 11.07 -2.29
CA PRO A 34 8.33 11.66 -0.99
C PRO A 34 8.33 10.64 0.13
N ALA A 35 7.93 9.38 -0.11
CA ALA A 35 7.99 8.34 0.91
C ALA A 35 9.43 8.08 1.39
N MET A 36 10.38 7.95 0.45
CA MET A 36 11.81 7.80 0.76
C MET A 36 12.36 9.05 1.46
N ALA A 37 11.96 10.24 1.01
CA ALA A 37 12.36 11.51 1.64
C ALA A 37 11.84 11.61 3.09
N GLY A 38 10.60 11.21 3.34
CA GLY A 38 10.00 11.18 4.68
C GLY A 38 10.74 10.21 5.62
N ALA A 39 11.04 9.00 5.14
CA ALA A 39 11.80 8.03 5.91
C ALA A 39 13.21 8.53 6.28
N PHE A 40 13.90 9.18 5.33
CA PHE A 40 15.25 9.75 5.52
C PHE A 40 15.27 10.97 6.43
N ILE A 41 14.31 11.89 6.26
CA ILE A 41 14.22 13.09 7.11
C ILE A 41 13.89 12.69 8.55
N SER A 42 12.95 11.76 8.72
CA SER A 42 12.55 11.27 10.04
C SER A 42 13.69 10.55 10.77
N SER A 43 14.53 9.78 10.04
CA SER A 43 15.67 9.10 10.65
C SER A 43 16.76 10.08 11.11
N LYS A 44 16.97 11.19 10.40
CA LYS A 44 17.93 12.23 10.79
C LYS A 44 17.47 13.10 11.94
N MET A 45 16.19 13.45 11.96
CA MET A 45 15.66 14.35 12.98
C MET A 45 15.42 13.66 14.33
N GLY A 46 15.56 12.32 14.40
CA GLY A 46 15.21 11.57 15.59
C GLY A 46 13.74 11.77 15.97
N PHE A 47 12.86 12.01 14.98
CA PHE A 47 11.43 12.23 15.16
C PHE A 47 10.78 10.91 15.61
N SER A 48 10.94 10.62 16.89
CA SER A 48 10.12 9.64 17.57
C SER A 48 8.79 10.32 17.85
N ILE A 49 7.83 10.16 16.93
CA ILE A 49 6.42 10.53 17.18
C ILE A 49 5.95 9.93 18.53
N TYR A 50 6.51 8.77 18.87
CA TYR A 50 6.32 8.09 20.16
C TYR A 50 6.84 8.87 21.38
N SER A 51 7.95 9.60 21.26
CA SER A 51 8.49 10.43 22.36
C SER A 51 7.81 11.79 22.48
N ILE A 52 7.36 12.37 21.37
CA ILE A 52 6.71 13.69 21.33
C ILE A 52 5.24 13.62 21.77
N LEU A 53 4.53 12.52 21.47
CA LEU A 53 3.10 12.36 21.80
C LEU A 53 2.83 11.67 23.15
N GLY A 54 3.86 11.41 23.96
CA GLY A 54 3.69 10.98 25.35
C GLY A 54 3.29 9.51 25.57
N GLY A 55 3.54 8.61 24.61
CA GLY A 55 3.36 7.16 24.81
C GLY A 55 2.35 6.48 23.87
N GLY A 56 2.47 5.15 23.80
CA GLY A 56 2.00 4.26 22.73
C GLY A 56 0.61 4.53 22.16
N TRP A 57 -0.43 4.64 22.99
CA TRP A 57 -1.81 4.80 22.51
C TRP A 57 -2.06 6.13 21.80
N MET A 58 -1.43 7.21 22.24
CA MET A 58 -1.61 8.53 21.61
C MET A 58 -0.96 8.57 20.22
N ALA A 59 0.20 7.93 20.07
CA ALA A 59 0.86 7.77 18.77
C ALA A 59 0.03 6.88 17.82
N THR A 60 -0.54 5.78 18.33
CA THR A 60 -1.45 4.92 17.55
C THR A 60 -2.71 5.66 17.09
N ILE A 61 -3.34 6.45 17.98
CA ILE A 61 -4.52 7.24 17.62
C ILE A 61 -4.15 8.31 16.60
N ALA A 62 -3.04 9.04 16.81
CA ALA A 62 -2.56 10.05 15.87
C ALA A 62 -2.27 9.45 14.48
N PHE A 63 -1.68 8.25 14.43
CA PHE A 63 -1.49 7.50 13.19
C PHE A 63 -2.82 7.23 12.48
N PHE A 64 -3.80 6.65 13.18
CA PHE A 64 -5.10 6.35 12.58
C PHE A 64 -5.84 7.61 12.12
N VAL A 65 -5.81 8.68 12.93
CA VAL A 65 -6.42 9.97 12.56
C VAL A 65 -5.76 10.54 11.32
N PHE A 66 -4.42 10.61 11.27
CA PHE A 66 -3.70 11.09 10.10
C PHE A 66 -4.01 10.23 8.86
N PHE A 67 -3.93 8.90 9.01
CA PHE A 67 -4.13 7.96 7.93
C PHE A 67 -5.53 8.08 7.32
N TYR A 68 -6.58 7.96 8.14
CA TYR A 68 -7.96 8.03 7.66
C TYR A 68 -8.34 9.44 7.18
N ALA A 69 -7.86 10.50 7.83
CA ALA A 69 -8.12 11.87 7.38
C ALA A 69 -7.50 12.14 6.00
N MET A 70 -6.25 11.71 5.77
CA MET A 70 -5.60 11.87 4.47
C MET A 70 -6.25 11.03 3.39
N VAL A 71 -6.55 9.75 3.68
CA VAL A 71 -7.25 8.88 2.73
C VAL A 71 -8.59 9.50 2.32
N PHE A 72 -9.37 9.99 3.29
CA PHE A 72 -10.63 10.67 3.02
C PHE A 72 -10.45 11.94 2.17
N MET A 73 -9.44 12.77 2.48
CA MET A 73 -9.18 14.01 1.75
C MET A 73 -8.71 13.75 0.30
N ILE A 74 -7.89 12.72 0.09
CA ILE A 74 -7.44 12.31 -1.25
C ILE A 74 -8.63 11.77 -2.05
N GLU A 75 -9.44 10.90 -1.44
CA GLU A 75 -10.59 10.29 -2.10
C GLU A 75 -11.65 11.34 -2.47
N LYS A 76 -11.86 12.33 -1.60
CA LYS A 76 -12.70 13.50 -1.91
C LYS A 76 -12.17 14.31 -3.10
N ASN A 77 -10.86 14.37 -3.29
CA ASN A 77 -10.19 15.14 -4.34
C ASN A 77 -9.65 14.26 -5.49
N ARG A 78 -10.20 13.06 -5.69
CA ARG A 78 -9.70 12.03 -6.62
C ARG A 78 -9.68 12.40 -8.10
N TYR A 79 -10.32 13.50 -8.51
CA TYR A 79 -10.32 14.00 -9.91
C TYR A 79 -9.60 15.34 -10.08
N SER A 80 -8.98 15.86 -9.02
CA SER A 80 -8.31 17.17 -9.03
C SER A 80 -6.79 17.03 -8.89
N ASN A 81 -6.04 18.01 -9.43
CA ASN A 81 -4.60 18.14 -9.18
C ASN A 81 -4.28 18.24 -7.68
N THR A 82 -5.21 18.77 -6.87
CA THR A 82 -5.08 18.79 -5.41
C THR A 82 -4.96 17.37 -4.83
N GLY A 83 -5.64 16.38 -5.41
CA GLY A 83 -5.54 14.99 -4.99
C GLY A 83 -4.14 14.41 -5.19
N VAL A 84 -3.44 14.82 -6.27
CA VAL A 84 -2.05 14.43 -6.52
C VAL A 84 -1.13 15.00 -5.44
N THR A 85 -1.26 16.29 -5.12
CA THR A 85 -0.48 16.90 -4.05
C THR A 85 -0.75 16.24 -2.70
N LEU A 86 -2.01 15.96 -2.38
CA LEU A 86 -2.38 15.26 -1.15
C LEU A 86 -1.81 13.85 -1.09
N LEU A 87 -1.78 13.12 -2.21
CA LEU A 87 -1.12 11.82 -2.30
C LEU A 87 0.38 11.93 -2.00
N MET A 88 1.06 12.97 -2.48
CA MET A 88 2.49 13.20 -2.17
C MET A 88 2.72 13.51 -0.69
N VAL A 89 1.84 14.30 -0.06
CA VAL A 89 1.92 14.58 1.39
C VAL A 89 1.62 13.32 2.21
N PHE A 90 0.62 12.55 1.81
CA PHE A 90 0.28 11.28 2.46
C PHE A 90 1.43 10.29 2.38
N THR A 91 2.03 10.12 1.20
CA THR A 91 3.14 9.19 0.99
C THR A 91 4.39 9.63 1.75
N PHE A 92 4.67 10.93 1.83
CA PHE A 92 5.69 11.49 2.74
C PHE A 92 5.42 11.12 4.20
N GLY A 93 4.19 11.37 4.68
CA GLY A 93 3.80 11.04 6.04
C GLY A 93 3.91 9.54 6.35
N MET A 94 3.52 8.68 5.42
CA MET A 94 3.69 7.23 5.54
C MET A 94 5.18 6.83 5.60
N GLY A 95 6.04 7.52 4.86
CA GLY A 95 7.50 7.39 4.95
C GLY A 95 8.05 7.76 6.33
N VAL A 96 7.56 8.84 6.93
CA VAL A 96 7.90 9.21 8.31
C VAL A 96 7.44 8.13 9.29
N LEU A 97 6.22 7.62 9.12
CA LEU A 97 5.60 6.63 10.02
C LEU A 97 6.31 5.28 10.02
N ILE A 98 6.93 4.87 8.92
CA ILE A 98 7.73 3.63 8.87
C ILE A 98 9.16 3.80 9.40
N SER A 99 9.62 5.04 9.57
CA SER A 99 11.00 5.35 9.97
C SER A 99 11.45 4.65 11.27
N PRO A 100 10.64 4.54 12.34
CA PRO A 100 11.05 3.81 13.55
C PRO A 100 11.32 2.32 13.29
N LEU A 101 10.48 1.66 12.47
CA LEU A 101 10.69 0.27 12.07
C LEU A 101 11.97 0.14 11.24
N LEU A 102 12.22 1.11 10.35
CA LEU A 102 13.43 1.14 9.54
C LEU A 102 14.69 1.39 10.37
N GLN A 103 14.63 2.25 11.39
CA GLN A 103 15.73 2.50 12.33
C GLN A 103 16.04 1.27 13.18
N TYR A 104 15.00 0.56 13.64
CA TYR A 104 15.18 -0.72 14.34
C TYR A 104 15.90 -1.74 13.43
N ALA A 105 15.46 -1.87 12.18
CA ALA A 105 16.13 -2.73 11.21
C ALA A 105 17.59 -2.33 10.98
N LEU A 106 17.85 -1.05 10.69
CA LEU A 106 19.19 -0.53 10.39
C LEU A 106 20.14 -0.53 11.60
N GLY A 107 19.63 -0.70 12.82
CA GLY A 107 20.45 -0.91 14.02
C GLY A 107 21.10 -2.29 14.09
N MET A 108 20.63 -3.25 13.31
CA MET A 108 21.19 -4.61 13.22
C MET A 108 22.33 -4.67 12.21
N SER A 109 23.32 -5.56 12.44
CA SER A 109 24.47 -5.76 11.55
C SER A 109 24.08 -6.06 10.10
N ASN A 110 22.98 -6.79 9.88
CA ASN A 110 22.44 -7.13 8.56
C ASN A 110 21.23 -6.27 8.15
N GLY A 111 20.96 -5.17 8.87
CA GLY A 111 19.75 -4.37 8.75
C GLY A 111 19.46 -3.82 7.35
N ALA A 112 20.47 -3.22 6.72
CA ALA A 112 20.33 -2.67 5.37
C ALA A 112 20.01 -3.75 4.32
N GLN A 113 20.58 -4.95 4.49
CA GLN A 113 20.29 -6.09 3.63
C GLN A 113 18.85 -6.58 3.82
N ILE A 114 18.38 -6.70 5.06
CA ILE A 114 17.00 -7.09 5.37
C ILE A 114 15.99 -6.11 4.73
N VAL A 115 16.23 -4.80 4.88
CA VAL A 115 15.39 -3.76 4.25
C VAL A 115 15.40 -3.88 2.72
N GLY A 116 16.57 -4.12 2.12
CA GLY A 116 16.71 -4.31 0.68
C GLY A 116 15.95 -5.54 0.17
N ILE A 117 16.02 -6.67 0.89
CA ILE A 117 15.29 -7.90 0.55
C ILE A 117 13.78 -7.66 0.70
N ALA A 118 13.31 -7.00 1.76
CA ALA A 118 11.90 -6.66 1.94
C ALA A 118 11.37 -5.80 0.77
N ALA A 119 12.13 -4.80 0.34
CA ALA A 119 11.78 -3.95 -0.81
C ALA A 119 11.73 -4.76 -2.11
N ALA A 120 12.72 -5.62 -2.36
CA ALA A 120 12.77 -6.48 -3.53
C ALA A 120 11.59 -7.47 -3.59
N MET A 121 11.27 -8.12 -2.47
CA MET A 121 10.10 -9.02 -2.38
C MET A 121 8.79 -8.26 -2.60
N THR A 122 8.66 -7.04 -2.06
CA THR A 122 7.48 -6.19 -2.28
C THR A 122 7.30 -5.87 -3.76
N ALA A 123 8.39 -5.50 -4.45
CA ALA A 123 8.38 -5.27 -5.89
C ALA A 123 8.00 -6.55 -6.66
N ALA A 124 8.57 -7.70 -6.30
CA ALA A 124 8.26 -8.98 -6.93
C ALA A 124 6.77 -9.36 -6.79
N VAL A 125 6.19 -9.16 -5.61
CA VAL A 125 4.77 -9.37 -5.34
C VAL A 125 3.91 -8.42 -6.18
N PHE A 126 4.25 -7.13 -6.22
CA PHE A 126 3.55 -6.14 -7.02
C PHE A 126 3.50 -6.50 -8.50
N PHE A 127 4.66 -6.79 -9.10
CA PHE A 127 4.76 -7.12 -10.51
C PHE A 127 4.01 -8.41 -10.84
N THR A 128 4.13 -9.44 -9.98
CA THR A 128 3.42 -10.72 -10.13
C THR A 128 1.90 -10.51 -10.06
N MET A 129 1.40 -9.81 -9.04
CA MET A 129 -0.04 -9.58 -8.86
C MET A 129 -0.62 -8.66 -9.94
N SER A 130 0.12 -7.62 -10.35
CA SER A 130 -0.28 -6.74 -11.46
C SER A 130 -0.33 -7.48 -12.79
N ALA A 131 0.63 -8.37 -13.06
CA ALA A 131 0.63 -9.20 -14.27
C ALA A 131 -0.53 -10.22 -14.24
N MET A 132 -0.77 -10.85 -13.09
CA MET A 132 -1.86 -11.80 -12.91
C MET A 132 -3.24 -11.16 -13.09
N ALA A 133 -3.43 -9.93 -12.58
CA ALA A 133 -4.66 -9.17 -12.76
C ALA A 133 -5.04 -8.97 -14.24
N ARG A 134 -4.05 -8.79 -15.13
CA ARG A 134 -4.30 -8.62 -16.58
C ARG A 134 -4.77 -9.91 -17.26
N ARG A 135 -4.30 -11.06 -16.79
CA ARG A 135 -4.58 -12.36 -17.42
C ARG A 135 -5.83 -13.05 -16.88
N THR A 136 -6.22 -12.76 -15.64
CA THR A 136 -7.24 -13.55 -14.94
C THR A 136 -8.60 -12.89 -14.97
N ASN A 137 -9.62 -13.58 -15.48
CA ASN A 137 -11.02 -13.15 -15.42
C ASN A 137 -11.67 -13.57 -14.09
N ILE A 138 -11.24 -12.96 -12.98
CA ILE A 138 -11.85 -13.21 -11.67
C ILE A 138 -13.15 -12.40 -11.52
N ASN A 139 -14.17 -13.03 -10.94
CA ASN A 139 -15.41 -12.34 -10.54
C ASN A 139 -15.14 -11.27 -9.47
N MET A 140 -15.11 -9.99 -9.88
CA MET A 140 -14.83 -8.85 -8.99
C MET A 140 -15.79 -8.75 -7.80
N SER A 141 -17.06 -9.12 -7.95
CA SER A 141 -18.01 -9.11 -6.83
C SER A 141 -17.64 -10.13 -5.75
N SER A 142 -17.21 -11.33 -6.14
CA SER A 142 -16.80 -12.37 -5.19
C SER A 142 -15.48 -12.00 -4.51
N LEU A 143 -14.51 -11.51 -5.29
CA LEU A 143 -13.22 -11.08 -4.75
C LEU A 143 -13.38 -9.88 -3.81
N GLY A 144 -14.23 -8.91 -4.16
CA GLY A 144 -14.55 -7.77 -3.31
C GLY A 144 -15.16 -8.19 -1.98
N ARG A 145 -16.16 -9.09 -1.97
CA ARG A 145 -16.76 -9.62 -0.72
C ARG A 145 -15.72 -10.35 0.14
N PHE A 146 -14.88 -11.18 -0.49
CA PHE A 146 -13.79 -11.88 0.22
C PHE A 146 -12.81 -10.89 0.86
N LEU A 147 -12.41 -9.85 0.12
CA LEU A 147 -11.53 -8.81 0.63
C LEU A 147 -12.18 -8.00 1.76
N THR A 148 -13.47 -7.70 1.69
CA THR A 148 -14.17 -7.03 2.80
C THR A 148 -14.16 -7.90 4.06
N VAL A 149 -14.44 -9.20 3.95
CA VAL A 149 -14.38 -10.12 5.09
C VAL A 149 -12.96 -10.24 5.63
N GLY A 150 -11.97 -10.40 4.75
CA GLY A 150 -10.55 -10.46 5.12
C GLY A 150 -10.08 -9.20 5.84
N ALA A 151 -10.50 -8.02 5.39
CA ALA A 151 -10.20 -6.75 6.05
C ALA A 151 -10.76 -6.71 7.48
N VAL A 152 -12.01 -7.12 7.69
CA VAL A 152 -12.63 -7.15 9.01
C VAL A 152 -11.89 -8.11 9.94
N ILE A 153 -11.57 -9.32 9.46
CA ILE A 153 -10.82 -10.32 10.25
C ILE A 153 -9.43 -9.79 10.62
N LEU A 154 -8.70 -9.21 9.67
CA LEU A 154 -7.38 -8.63 9.94
C LEU A 154 -7.44 -7.47 10.92
N MET A 155 -8.44 -6.60 10.81
CA MET A 155 -8.63 -5.49 11.75
C MET A 155 -8.91 -6.00 13.17
N ILE A 156 -9.75 -7.03 13.31
CA ILE A 156 -9.97 -7.68 14.62
C ILE A 156 -8.67 -8.27 15.15
N ALA A 157 -7.87 -8.93 14.31
CA ALA A 157 -6.59 -9.51 14.70
C ALA A 157 -5.59 -8.43 15.16
N VAL A 158 -5.51 -7.29 14.45
CA VAL A 158 -4.69 -6.13 14.86
C VAL A 158 -5.13 -5.63 16.23
N VAL A 159 -6.43 -5.41 16.43
CA VAL A 159 -6.96 -4.94 17.73
C VAL A 159 -6.66 -5.95 18.83
N ALA A 160 -6.85 -7.24 18.59
CA ALA A 160 -6.51 -8.29 19.56
C ALA A 160 -5.01 -8.29 19.90
N ASN A 161 -4.15 -8.11 18.90
CA ASN A 161 -2.70 -8.05 19.09
C ASN A 161 -2.25 -6.83 19.91
N LEU A 162 -2.97 -5.70 19.86
CA LEU A 162 -2.68 -4.54 20.71
C LEU A 162 -2.84 -4.84 22.20
N PHE A 163 -3.80 -5.70 22.58
CA PHE A 163 -4.02 -6.09 23.97
C PHE A 163 -3.19 -7.30 24.40
N MET A 164 -3.02 -8.28 23.51
CA MET A 164 -2.36 -9.55 23.85
C MET A 164 -0.84 -9.50 23.70
N GLN A 165 -0.32 -8.68 22.78
CA GLN A 165 1.11 -8.50 22.53
C GLN A 165 1.89 -9.82 22.33
N ILE A 166 1.25 -10.83 21.72
CA ILE A 166 1.86 -12.15 21.50
C ILE A 166 2.72 -12.09 20.22
N PRO A 167 4.04 -12.38 20.28
CA PRO A 167 4.91 -12.33 19.11
C PRO A 167 4.44 -13.19 17.92
N ALA A 168 4.01 -14.43 18.20
CA ALA A 168 3.50 -15.34 17.17
C ALA A 168 2.23 -14.80 16.47
N LEU A 169 1.36 -14.11 17.21
CA LEU A 169 0.16 -13.48 16.65
C LEU A 169 0.55 -12.33 15.72
N SER A 170 1.53 -11.51 16.11
CA SER A 170 2.03 -10.41 15.29
C SER A 170 2.63 -10.88 13.96
N LEU A 171 3.39 -11.98 13.97
CA LEU A 171 3.92 -12.60 12.75
C LEU A 171 2.80 -13.14 11.85
N THR A 172 1.81 -13.79 12.45
CA THR A 172 0.64 -14.30 11.71
C THR A 172 -0.13 -13.16 11.04
N ILE A 173 -0.29 -12.03 11.74
CA ILE A 173 -0.93 -10.82 11.20
C ILE A 173 -0.10 -10.27 10.04
N SER A 174 1.22 -10.17 10.17
CA SER A 174 2.10 -9.73 9.08
C SER A 174 1.95 -10.62 7.85
N ALA A 175 1.99 -11.95 8.00
CA ALA A 175 1.76 -12.86 6.88
C ALA A 175 0.36 -12.67 6.26
N GLY A 176 -0.66 -12.46 7.09
CA GLY A 176 -2.01 -12.14 6.66
C GLY A 176 -2.08 -10.84 5.84
N PHE A 177 -1.41 -9.78 6.28
CA PHE A 177 -1.33 -8.51 5.54
C PHE A 177 -0.60 -8.65 4.20
N VAL A 178 0.47 -9.44 4.13
CA VAL A 178 1.16 -9.71 2.85
C VAL A 178 0.18 -10.33 1.86
N LEU A 179 -0.53 -11.39 2.24
CA LEU A 179 -1.49 -12.07 1.37
C LEU A 179 -2.66 -11.15 1.00
N PHE A 180 -3.25 -10.49 1.98
CA PHE A 180 -4.38 -9.61 1.80
C PHE A 180 -4.07 -8.43 0.87
N SER A 181 -2.95 -7.74 1.12
CA SER A 181 -2.52 -6.63 0.28
C SER A 181 -2.08 -7.06 -1.11
N SER A 182 -1.55 -8.27 -1.27
CA SER A 182 -1.27 -8.85 -2.60
C SER A 182 -2.56 -9.02 -3.41
N LEU A 183 -3.61 -9.55 -2.78
CA LEU A 183 -4.92 -9.70 -3.42
C LEU A 183 -5.59 -8.35 -3.67
N LEU A 184 -5.41 -7.36 -2.79
CA LEU A 184 -5.89 -5.99 -3.03
C LEU A 184 -5.23 -5.35 -4.24
N ILE A 185 -3.92 -5.53 -4.45
CA ILE A 185 -3.24 -5.04 -5.66
C ILE A 185 -3.87 -5.68 -6.89
N MET A 186 -4.07 -7.00 -6.88
CA MET A 186 -4.70 -7.70 -7.98
C MET A 186 -6.11 -7.16 -8.27
N PHE A 187 -6.92 -6.99 -7.22
CA PHE A 187 -8.28 -6.46 -7.30
C PHE A 187 -8.30 -5.03 -7.86
N GLN A 188 -7.45 -4.14 -7.33
CA GLN A 188 -7.40 -2.74 -7.77
C GLN A 188 -6.93 -2.60 -9.21
N VAL A 189 -5.87 -3.32 -9.60
CA VAL A 189 -5.38 -3.31 -10.98
C VAL A 189 -6.46 -3.85 -11.92
N ARG A 190 -7.17 -4.91 -11.52
CA ARG A 190 -8.26 -5.48 -12.32
C ARG A 190 -9.45 -4.54 -12.44
N GLN A 191 -9.85 -3.85 -11.37
CA GLN A 191 -10.90 -2.81 -11.44
C GLN A 191 -10.56 -1.71 -12.46
N VAL A 192 -9.31 -1.23 -12.48
CA VAL A 192 -8.88 -0.21 -13.45
C VAL A 192 -8.94 -0.75 -14.89
N ILE A 193 -8.57 -2.02 -15.11
CA ILE A 193 -8.63 -2.68 -16.43
C ILE A 193 -10.08 -2.89 -16.88
N ASP A 194 -10.95 -3.36 -15.99
CA ASP A 194 -12.34 -3.63 -16.30
C ASP A 194 -13.14 -2.32 -16.49
N GLY A 195 -12.63 -1.19 -15.99
CA GLY A 195 -13.26 0.14 -16.07
C GLY A 195 -14.19 0.42 -14.89
N GLY A 196 -14.01 -0.27 -13.78
CA GLY A 196 -14.72 0.01 -12.52
C GLY A 196 -14.11 1.15 -11.71
N GLU A 197 -12.88 1.58 -12.03
CA GLU A 197 -12.16 2.66 -11.36
C GLU A 197 -11.58 3.64 -12.38
N ASP A 198 -12.15 4.84 -12.43
CA ASP A 198 -11.76 5.89 -13.39
C ASP A 198 -10.72 6.87 -12.83
N SER A 199 -10.46 6.85 -11.51
CA SER A 199 -9.46 7.72 -10.90
C SER A 199 -8.13 7.01 -10.72
N HIS A 200 -7.15 7.45 -11.51
CA HIS A 200 -5.75 7.10 -11.31
C HIS A 200 -5.19 7.51 -9.93
N ILE A 201 -5.79 8.50 -9.25
CA ILE A 201 -5.37 8.94 -7.90
C ILE A 201 -5.85 7.94 -6.85
N SER A 202 -7.12 7.55 -6.89
CA SER A 202 -7.68 6.55 -5.96
C SER A 202 -7.02 5.18 -6.17
N ALA A 203 -6.84 4.78 -7.44
CA ALA A 203 -6.10 3.56 -7.76
C ALA A 203 -4.65 3.60 -7.26
N ALA A 204 -3.95 4.73 -7.41
CA ALA A 204 -2.58 4.87 -6.92
C ALA A 204 -2.51 4.84 -5.39
N LEU A 205 -3.48 5.47 -4.71
CA LEU A 205 -3.59 5.44 -3.26
C LEU A 205 -3.76 4.01 -2.73
N THR A 206 -4.71 3.25 -3.26
CA THR A 206 -4.97 1.86 -2.82
C THR A 206 -3.77 0.95 -3.07
N ILE A 207 -3.14 1.08 -4.24
CA ILE A 207 -1.93 0.31 -4.56
C ILE A 207 -0.79 0.71 -3.62
N PHE A 208 -0.58 2.01 -3.37
CA PHE A 208 0.46 2.47 -2.46
C PHE A 208 0.27 1.94 -1.04
N ILE A 209 -0.94 2.02 -0.49
CA ILE A 209 -1.27 1.46 0.84
C ILE A 209 -0.99 -0.04 0.88
N SER A 210 -1.34 -0.75 -0.19
CA SER A 210 -1.07 -2.20 -0.27
C SER A 210 0.44 -2.50 -0.31
N LEU A 211 1.22 -1.71 -1.05
CA LEU A 211 2.68 -1.86 -1.08
C LEU A 211 3.31 -1.51 0.27
N TYR A 212 2.82 -0.48 0.95
CA TYR A 212 3.26 -0.13 2.30
C TYR A 212 3.01 -1.30 3.28
N ASN A 213 1.82 -1.90 3.23
CA ASN A 213 1.47 -3.05 4.08
C ASN A 213 2.33 -4.27 3.78
N ILE A 214 2.58 -4.58 2.50
CA ILE A 214 3.46 -5.70 2.11
C ILE A 214 4.88 -5.42 2.61
N PHE A 215 5.42 -4.23 2.34
CA PHE A 215 6.79 -3.88 2.74
C PHE A 215 6.99 -3.93 4.25
N SER A 216 6.11 -3.27 5.02
CA SER A 216 6.18 -3.27 6.49
C SER A 216 6.03 -4.66 7.08
N SER A 217 5.11 -5.47 6.54
CA SER A 217 4.86 -6.84 7.02
C SER A 217 6.01 -7.79 6.66
N LEU A 218 6.54 -7.72 5.45
CA LEU A 218 7.71 -8.51 5.04
C LEU A 218 8.94 -8.10 5.83
N LEU A 219 9.15 -6.81 6.05
CA LEU A 219 10.24 -6.32 6.89
C LEU A 219 10.11 -6.88 8.31
N HIS A 220 8.92 -6.82 8.91
CA HIS A 220 8.68 -7.38 10.24
C HIS A 220 8.93 -8.90 10.30
N LEU A 221 8.45 -9.66 9.30
CA LEU A 221 8.71 -11.10 9.20
C LEU A 221 10.21 -11.41 9.05
N LEU A 222 10.91 -10.69 8.18
CA LEU A 222 12.34 -10.90 7.98
C LEU A 222 13.18 -10.52 9.19
N LEU A 223 12.80 -9.46 9.92
CA LEU A 223 13.47 -9.07 11.16
C LEU A 223 13.31 -10.14 12.24
N ALA A 224 12.11 -10.71 12.36
CA ALA A 224 11.86 -11.80 13.30
C ALA A 224 12.59 -13.10 12.94
N LEU A 225 12.78 -13.37 11.65
CA LEU A 225 13.48 -14.57 11.18
C LEU A 225 15.01 -14.40 11.10
N GLY A 226 15.49 -13.17 10.92
CA GLY A 226 16.91 -12.84 10.74
C GLY A 226 17.56 -12.14 11.93
N GLY A 227 16.84 -12.00 13.05
CA GLY A 227 17.33 -11.37 14.27
C GLY A 227 17.74 -12.32 15.40
N ASP A 228 17.67 -13.63 15.17
CA ASP A 228 18.02 -14.68 16.14
C ASP A 228 19.45 -15.23 15.93
N ASP A 229 20.45 -14.35 15.77
CA ASP A 229 21.89 -14.70 15.89
C ASP A 229 22.60 -13.78 16.90
#